data_AF-A0A8T3NW97-F1
#
_entry.id   AF-A0A8T3NW97-F1
#
_cell.length_a   1.000
_cell.length_b   1.000
_cell.length_c   1.000
_cell.angle_alpha   90.00
_cell.angle_beta   90.00
_cell.angle_gamma   90.00
#
_symmetry.space_group_name_H-M   'P 1'
#
loop_
_entity.id
_entity.type
_entity.pdbx_description
1 polymer ?
#
loop_
_entity_poly.entity_id
_entity_poly.type
_entity_poly.pdbx_seq_one_letter_code
_entity_poly.pdbx_strand_id
1 'polypeptide(L)'
;RRVKRAARNADLFVYLGHGNGWPSPYAPFQPYTKNGLGLNARAGSSSVKYWGEHYVQRGLRLAQGSVVLLIGACYSAGNTEGVGPTHSRSVAYQRVDNYASGFLRTGAKAVVANVLGDAGYLLRGLFTTNKSMREIFWSSPDARGTYSGSVPSHRSPGWARGIVDPFRRDYYYRSIMGDLDYRASAWR
;
A
#
# COMPACT_ATOMS: atom_id res chain seq x y z
N ARG A 1 -0.03 20.36 3.92
CA ARG A 1 -0.20 20.64 5.37
C ARG A 1 -1.29 19.76 6.02
N ARG A 2 -2.52 19.67 5.46
CA ARG A 2 -3.62 18.86 6.03
C ARG A 2 -3.26 17.37 6.24
N VAL A 3 -2.76 16.69 5.21
CA VAL A 3 -2.37 15.27 5.30
C VAL A 3 -1.30 15.03 6.37
N LYS A 4 -0.24 15.87 6.40
CA LYS A 4 0.82 15.77 7.42
C LYS A 4 0.29 15.90 8.85
N ARG A 5 -0.75 16.74 9.05
CA ARG A 5 -1.40 16.91 10.35
C ARG A 5 -2.22 15.68 10.72
N ALA A 6 -3.04 15.17 9.80
CA ALA A 6 -3.84 13.97 10.02
C ALA A 6 -2.98 12.71 10.25
N ALA A 7 -1.81 12.65 9.63
CA ALA A 7 -0.87 11.55 9.77
C ALA A 7 -0.11 11.55 11.10
N ARG A 8 -0.06 12.68 11.83
CA ARG A 8 0.78 12.79 13.02
C ARG A 8 0.28 11.83 14.11
N ASN A 9 1.14 10.88 14.52
CA ASN A 9 0.86 9.84 15.50
C ASN A 9 -0.39 9.01 15.18
N ALA A 10 -0.73 8.86 13.89
CA ALA A 10 -1.84 8.00 13.50
C ALA A 10 -1.41 6.53 13.53
N ASP A 11 -2.14 5.70 14.26
CA ASP A 11 -1.99 4.24 14.28
C ASP A 11 -2.54 3.58 13.00
N LEU A 12 -3.52 4.23 12.37
CA LEU A 12 -4.08 3.83 11.09
C LEU A 12 -4.07 5.02 10.13
N PHE A 13 -3.44 4.85 8.96
CA PHE A 13 -3.46 5.82 7.88
C PHE A 13 -4.20 5.25 6.67
N VAL A 14 -5.40 5.76 6.40
CA VAL A 14 -6.21 5.36 5.25
C VAL A 14 -6.11 6.42 4.17
N TYR A 15 -5.73 6.01 2.97
CA TYR A 15 -5.67 6.87 1.78
C TYR A 15 -6.59 6.34 0.69
N LEU A 16 -7.49 7.20 0.22
CA LEU A 16 -8.38 6.97 -0.92
C LEU A 16 -8.00 7.98 -2.00
N GLY A 17 -7.48 7.51 -3.14
CA GLY A 17 -7.15 8.42 -4.23
C GLY A 17 -6.19 7.85 -5.28
N HIS A 18 -5.67 8.74 -6.11
CA HIS A 18 -4.80 8.38 -7.23
C HIS A 18 -3.41 7.94 -6.79
N GLY A 19 -2.93 6.87 -7.40
CA GLY A 19 -1.56 6.43 -7.26
C GLY A 19 -0.68 6.86 -8.43
N ASN A 20 0.64 6.81 -8.22
CA ASN A 20 1.64 6.97 -9.26
C ASN A 20 2.85 6.13 -8.88
N GLY A 21 2.85 4.85 -9.23
CA GLY A 21 3.89 3.91 -8.81
C GLY A 21 5.02 3.72 -9.82
N TRP A 22 6.01 2.93 -9.42
CA TRP A 22 7.13 2.50 -10.26
C TRP A 22 7.40 0.99 -10.08
N PRO A 23 7.70 0.22 -11.13
CA PRO A 23 7.80 0.60 -12.55
C PRO A 23 6.48 1.05 -13.19
N SER A 24 6.58 2.04 -14.09
CA SER A 24 5.47 2.55 -14.90
C SER A 24 5.96 2.87 -16.31
N PRO A 25 5.10 2.88 -17.34
CA PRO A 25 5.49 3.25 -18.71
C PRO A 25 5.90 4.72 -18.85
N TYR A 26 5.60 5.54 -17.85
CA TYR A 26 6.00 6.95 -17.78
C TYR A 26 7.49 7.11 -17.43
N ALA A 27 7.93 8.36 -17.28
CA ALA A 27 9.29 8.75 -16.93
C ALA A 27 9.98 7.83 -15.90
N PRO A 28 11.32 7.71 -15.95
CA PRO A 28 12.11 6.90 -15.02
C PRO A 28 11.78 7.16 -13.55
N PHE A 29 12.16 6.23 -12.68
CA PHE A 29 11.98 6.40 -11.24
C PHE A 29 12.57 7.72 -10.76
N GLN A 30 11.74 8.50 -10.07
CA GLN A 30 12.17 9.60 -9.21
C GLN A 30 11.27 9.66 -7.98
N PRO A 31 11.81 10.06 -6.82
CA PRO A 31 11.08 9.95 -5.55
C PRO A 31 10.13 11.11 -5.29
N TYR A 32 10.10 12.15 -6.12
CA TYR A 32 9.28 13.35 -5.90
C TYR A 32 7.81 13.17 -6.31
N THR A 33 7.51 12.29 -7.26
CA THR A 33 6.11 11.99 -7.64
C THR A 33 5.76 10.50 -7.58
N LYS A 34 6.75 9.60 -7.64
CA LYS A 34 6.49 8.16 -7.63
C LYS A 34 6.28 7.63 -6.21
N ASN A 35 5.47 6.59 -6.06
CA ASN A 35 5.28 5.80 -4.84
C ASN A 35 4.80 6.64 -3.64
N GLY A 36 3.74 7.42 -3.85
CA GLY A 36 3.21 8.30 -2.80
C GLY A 36 1.74 8.65 -2.99
N LEU A 37 1.37 9.91 -2.79
CA LEU A 37 -0.02 10.35 -2.73
C LEU A 37 -0.35 11.29 -3.90
N GLY A 38 -1.40 10.99 -4.67
CA GLY A 38 -2.06 11.94 -5.56
C GLY A 38 -3.06 12.78 -4.78
N LEU A 39 -2.76 14.06 -4.56
CA LEU A 39 -3.62 14.97 -3.80
C LEU A 39 -4.14 16.09 -4.70
N ASN A 40 -5.28 16.68 -4.36
CA ASN A 40 -5.77 17.86 -5.08
C ASN A 40 -4.70 18.96 -5.05
N ALA A 41 -4.43 19.59 -6.19
CA ALA A 41 -3.39 20.62 -6.33
C ALA A 41 -3.62 21.80 -5.37
N ARG A 42 -4.90 22.10 -5.08
CA ARG A 42 -5.38 23.04 -4.07
C ARG A 42 -6.75 22.60 -3.55
N ALA A 43 -7.22 23.19 -2.45
CA ALA A 43 -8.55 22.90 -1.90
C ALA A 43 -9.64 23.17 -2.96
N GLY A 44 -10.60 22.26 -3.10
CA GLY A 44 -11.68 22.35 -4.09
C GLY A 44 -11.28 22.04 -5.54
N SER A 45 -10.01 21.74 -5.83
CA SER A 45 -9.54 21.42 -7.18
C SER A 45 -9.76 19.94 -7.53
N SER A 46 -10.10 19.66 -8.79
CA SER A 46 -10.08 18.30 -9.37
C SER A 46 -8.72 17.91 -9.95
N SER A 47 -7.85 18.87 -10.25
CA SER A 47 -6.48 18.59 -10.72
C SER A 47 -5.63 17.91 -9.63
N VAL A 48 -4.91 16.85 -10.03
CA VAL A 48 -4.07 16.05 -9.13
C VAL A 48 -2.62 16.54 -9.16
N LYS A 49 -2.02 16.64 -7.97
CA LYS A 49 -0.59 16.84 -7.75
C LYS A 49 -0.03 15.66 -6.96
N TYR A 50 1.01 15.05 -7.51
CA TYR A 50 1.66 13.89 -6.90
C TYR A 50 2.75 14.30 -5.91
N TRP A 51 2.71 13.66 -4.75
CA TRP A 51 3.70 13.78 -3.67
C TRP A 51 4.28 12.39 -3.42
N GLY A 52 5.40 12.10 -4.09
CA GLY A 52 6.04 10.80 -4.08
C GLY A 52 6.74 10.43 -2.77
N GLU A 53 7.47 9.32 -2.81
CA GLU A 53 8.20 8.70 -1.72
C GLU A 53 9.02 9.69 -0.88
N HIS A 54 9.69 10.65 -1.53
CA HIS A 54 10.48 11.69 -0.86
C HIS A 54 9.64 12.43 0.19
N TYR A 55 8.41 12.80 -0.16
CA TYR A 55 7.51 13.55 0.69
C TYR A 55 6.79 12.68 1.70
N VAL A 56 6.48 11.43 1.35
CA VAL A 56 5.89 10.44 2.25
C VAL A 56 6.83 10.19 3.42
N GLN A 57 8.06 9.72 3.15
CA GLN A 57 9.00 9.32 4.20
C GLN A 57 9.43 10.51 5.10
N ARG A 58 9.61 11.70 4.51
CA ARG A 58 10.07 12.88 5.27
C ARG A 58 8.93 13.66 5.91
N GLY A 59 7.72 13.54 5.37
CA GLY A 59 6.60 14.42 5.70
C GLY A 59 5.51 13.77 6.54
N LEU A 60 5.37 12.45 6.49
CA LEU A 60 4.46 11.72 7.36
C LEU A 60 5.18 11.30 8.64
N ARG A 61 4.45 11.35 9.75
CA ARG A 61 4.94 11.02 11.10
C ARG A 61 3.90 10.12 11.75
N LEU A 62 3.75 8.90 11.24
CA LEU A 62 2.80 7.93 11.76
C LEU A 62 3.26 7.44 13.14
N ALA A 63 2.35 6.82 13.89
CA ALA A 63 2.73 6.11 15.10
C ALA A 63 3.63 4.90 14.73
N GLN A 64 4.53 4.54 15.64
CA GLN A 64 5.32 3.33 15.49
C GLN A 64 4.39 2.12 15.58
N GLY A 65 4.47 1.19 14.62
CA GLY A 65 3.50 0.09 14.57
C GLY A 65 2.31 0.34 13.65
N SER A 66 2.17 1.56 13.11
CA SER A 66 1.00 1.92 12.33
C SER A 66 0.74 1.02 11.12
N VAL A 67 -0.53 0.95 10.72
CA VAL A 67 -0.98 0.26 9.52
C VAL A 67 -1.43 1.28 8.48
N VAL A 68 -1.01 1.08 7.23
CA VAL A 68 -1.35 1.94 6.09
C VAL A 68 -2.27 1.19 5.14
N LEU A 69 -3.40 1.80 4.80
CA LEU A 69 -4.34 1.28 3.81
C LEU A 69 -4.37 2.20 2.59
N LEU A 70 -4.03 1.66 1.42
CA LEU A 70 -4.05 2.35 0.13
C LEU A 70 -5.21 1.84 -0.71
N ILE A 71 -6.22 2.68 -0.92
CA ILE A 71 -7.47 2.33 -1.61
C ILE A 71 -7.57 3.13 -2.91
N GLY A 72 -7.81 2.44 -4.03
CA GLY A 72 -7.89 3.04 -5.37
C GLY A 72 -6.56 3.55 -5.95
N ALA A 73 -5.45 3.46 -5.20
CA ALA A 73 -4.17 3.98 -5.62
C ALA A 73 -3.53 3.11 -6.70
N CYS A 74 -3.59 3.55 -7.97
CA CYS A 74 -2.95 2.88 -9.09
C CYS A 74 -1.49 2.49 -8.79
N TYR A 75 -1.07 1.31 -9.25
CA TYR A 75 0.24 0.69 -9.01
C TYR A 75 0.52 0.18 -7.59
N SER A 76 -0.23 0.58 -6.57
CA SER A 76 0.05 0.18 -5.18
C SER A 76 -0.13 -1.32 -4.91
N ALA A 77 -1.06 -1.97 -5.63
CA ALA A 77 -1.32 -3.41 -5.51
C ALA A 77 -0.50 -4.27 -6.49
N GLY A 78 0.38 -3.65 -7.28
CA GLY A 78 1.07 -4.32 -8.38
C GLY A 78 0.40 -4.12 -9.74
N ASN A 79 -0.81 -3.56 -9.78
CA ASN A 79 -1.54 -3.21 -11.00
C ASN A 79 -0.84 -2.14 -11.85
N THR A 80 -1.39 -1.90 -13.04
CA THR A 80 -1.11 -0.69 -13.82
C THR A 80 -2.21 0.38 -13.60
N GLU A 81 -2.06 1.53 -14.25
CA GLU A 81 -3.11 2.54 -14.31
C GLU A 81 -4.41 1.98 -14.91
N GLY A 82 -5.55 2.42 -14.39
CA GLY A 82 -6.85 1.86 -14.79
C GLY A 82 -7.02 0.38 -14.47
N VAL A 83 -6.21 -0.17 -13.54
CA VAL A 83 -6.24 -1.58 -13.08
C VAL A 83 -6.10 -2.62 -14.19
N GLY A 84 -5.45 -2.27 -15.30
CA GLY A 84 -5.13 -3.20 -16.39
C GLY A 84 -4.08 -4.27 -16.05
N PRO A 85 -3.76 -5.15 -17.02
CA PRO A 85 -2.81 -6.23 -16.82
C PRO A 85 -1.38 -5.72 -16.61
N THR A 86 -0.62 -6.43 -15.78
CA THR A 86 0.80 -6.14 -15.49
C THR A 86 1.76 -7.00 -16.31
N HIS A 87 1.28 -8.15 -16.82
CA HIS A 87 2.04 -9.11 -17.65
C HIS A 87 3.30 -9.70 -17.00
N SER A 88 3.56 -9.42 -15.73
CA SER A 88 4.69 -9.97 -15.00
C SER A 88 4.48 -9.94 -13.50
N ARG A 89 4.59 -11.10 -12.86
CA ARG A 89 4.54 -11.23 -11.40
C ARG A 89 5.70 -10.51 -10.73
N SER A 90 6.90 -10.55 -11.32
CA SER A 90 8.06 -9.85 -10.75
C SER A 90 7.86 -8.33 -10.80
N VAL A 91 7.30 -7.79 -11.87
CA VAL A 91 6.96 -6.36 -11.98
C VAL A 91 5.87 -5.99 -10.97
N ALA A 92 4.86 -6.84 -10.79
CA ALA A 92 3.81 -6.60 -9.79
C ALA A 92 4.40 -6.50 -8.37
N TYR A 93 5.25 -7.45 -7.97
CA TYR A 93 5.93 -7.37 -6.67
C TYR A 93 6.85 -6.14 -6.58
N GLN A 94 7.60 -5.83 -7.62
CA GLN A 94 8.49 -4.68 -7.63
C GLN A 94 7.70 -3.38 -7.40
N ARG A 95 6.52 -3.24 -8.00
CA ARG A 95 5.60 -2.11 -7.76
C ARG A 95 5.15 -2.05 -6.31
N VAL A 96 4.68 -3.18 -5.75
CA VAL A 96 4.24 -3.26 -4.36
C VAL A 96 5.36 -2.87 -3.39
N ASP A 97 6.56 -3.42 -3.58
CA ASP A 97 7.72 -3.14 -2.75
C ASP A 97 8.13 -1.66 -2.82
N ASN A 98 8.20 -1.12 -4.03
CA ASN A 98 8.52 0.27 -4.27
C ASN A 98 7.47 1.23 -3.66
N TYR A 99 6.17 0.92 -3.82
CA TYR A 99 5.09 1.77 -3.32
C TYR A 99 5.06 1.79 -1.79
N ALA A 100 5.20 0.62 -1.16
CA ALA A 100 5.16 0.48 0.30
C ALA A 100 6.40 1.08 1.00
N SER A 101 7.57 1.06 0.35
CA SER A 101 8.86 1.43 0.96
C SER A 101 8.85 2.78 1.68
N GLY A 102 8.25 3.82 1.08
CA GLY A 102 8.18 5.15 1.68
C GLY A 102 7.39 5.19 2.98
N PHE A 103 6.30 4.41 3.06
CA PHE A 103 5.43 4.32 4.22
C PHE A 103 6.03 3.44 5.33
N LEU A 104 6.67 2.32 4.98
CA LEU A 104 7.34 1.48 5.98
C LEU A 104 8.45 2.25 6.71
N ARG A 105 9.15 3.17 6.01
CA ARG A 105 10.15 4.07 6.62
C ARG A 105 9.55 5.13 7.56
N THR A 106 8.23 5.29 7.62
CA THR A 106 7.59 6.20 8.59
C THR A 106 7.28 5.54 9.93
N GLY A 107 7.65 4.26 10.11
CA GLY A 107 7.33 3.46 11.31
C GLY A 107 6.14 2.51 11.13
N ALA A 108 5.53 2.48 9.94
CA ALA A 108 4.44 1.56 9.64
C ALA A 108 4.94 0.11 9.61
N LYS A 109 4.17 -0.82 10.19
CA LYS A 109 4.47 -2.25 10.18
C LYS A 109 3.83 -2.98 9.01
N ALA A 110 2.77 -2.45 8.44
CA ALA A 110 2.13 -3.02 7.26
C ALA A 110 1.56 -1.93 6.35
N VAL A 111 1.72 -2.14 5.04
CA VAL A 111 1.06 -1.37 3.98
C VAL A 111 0.22 -2.33 3.17
N VAL A 112 -1.10 -2.14 3.19
CA VAL A 112 -2.06 -2.95 2.45
C VAL A 112 -2.65 -2.11 1.33
N ALA A 113 -2.62 -2.62 0.11
CA ALA A 113 -3.26 -2.00 -1.03
C ALA A 113 -4.51 -2.79 -1.44
N ASN A 114 -5.60 -2.08 -1.69
CA ASN A 114 -6.84 -2.62 -2.23
C ASN A 114 -7.38 -1.64 -3.29
N VAL A 115 -6.96 -1.82 -4.54
CA VAL A 115 -7.24 -0.84 -5.61
C VAL A 115 -8.62 -1.00 -6.23
N LEU A 116 -9.26 -2.15 -6.03
CA LEU A 116 -10.61 -2.45 -6.49
C LEU A 116 -11.29 -3.38 -5.48
N GLY A 117 -12.60 -3.21 -5.27
CA GLY A 117 -13.38 -3.99 -4.33
C GLY A 117 -13.44 -3.39 -2.92
N ASP A 118 -13.99 -4.15 -1.97
CA ASP A 118 -14.21 -3.70 -0.59
C ASP A 118 -12.95 -3.83 0.27
N ALA A 119 -12.66 -2.79 1.06
CA ALA A 119 -11.58 -2.75 2.05
C ALA A 119 -12.09 -2.89 3.50
N GLY A 120 -13.39 -3.01 3.72
CA GLY A 120 -14.02 -3.09 5.05
C GLY A 120 -13.52 -4.27 5.89
N TYR A 121 -13.15 -5.39 5.26
CA TYR A 121 -12.57 -6.54 5.95
C TYR A 121 -11.25 -6.21 6.65
N LEU A 122 -10.45 -5.28 6.11
CA LEU A 122 -9.18 -4.85 6.72
C LEU A 122 -9.46 -4.11 8.02
N LEU A 123 -10.41 -3.17 8.00
CA LEU A 123 -10.84 -2.42 9.19
C LEU A 123 -11.43 -3.38 10.22
N ARG A 124 -12.38 -4.24 9.83
CA ARG A 124 -12.95 -5.23 10.75
C ARG A 124 -11.87 -6.11 11.37
N GLY A 125 -10.94 -6.65 10.56
CA GLY A 125 -9.83 -7.46 11.05
C GLY A 125 -8.96 -6.74 12.07
N LEU A 126 -8.58 -5.49 11.80
CA LEU A 126 -7.76 -4.67 12.69
C LEU A 126 -8.45 -4.31 14.00
N PHE A 127 -9.74 -3.97 13.96
CA PHE A 127 -10.46 -3.45 15.13
C PHE A 127 -11.10 -4.53 16.00
N THR A 128 -11.44 -5.70 15.44
CA THR A 128 -12.29 -6.68 16.14
C THR A 128 -11.64 -8.04 16.34
N THR A 129 -10.36 -8.21 16.01
CA THR A 129 -9.68 -9.52 16.09
C THR A 129 -8.26 -9.39 16.64
N ASN A 130 -7.62 -10.54 16.87
CA ASN A 130 -6.19 -10.63 17.13
C ASN A 130 -5.46 -11.35 15.98
N LYS A 131 -6.01 -11.29 14.77
CA LYS A 131 -5.39 -11.91 13.61
C LYS A 131 -4.08 -11.19 13.27
N SER A 132 -3.13 -11.93 12.72
CA SER A 132 -1.97 -11.39 12.04
C SER A 132 -2.39 -10.61 10.79
N MET A 133 -1.54 -9.71 10.31
CA MET A 133 -1.77 -8.98 9.08
C MET A 133 -1.95 -9.91 7.88
N ARG A 134 -1.25 -11.06 7.85
CA ARG A 134 -1.46 -12.12 6.85
C ARG A 134 -2.88 -12.69 6.91
N GLU A 135 -3.35 -13.06 8.09
CA GLU A 135 -4.70 -13.64 8.27
C GLU A 135 -5.79 -12.62 7.95
N ILE A 136 -5.57 -11.33 8.27
CA ILE A 136 -6.49 -10.25 7.91
C ILE A 136 -6.53 -10.08 6.40
N PHE A 137 -5.38 -9.99 5.73
CA PHE A 137 -5.28 -9.90 4.28
C PHE A 137 -6.02 -11.05 3.57
N TRP A 138 -5.86 -12.28 4.05
CA TRP A 138 -6.52 -13.46 3.47
C TRP A 138 -7.98 -13.63 3.86
N SER A 139 -8.50 -12.88 4.83
CA SER A 139 -9.94 -12.88 5.17
C SER A 139 -10.80 -12.08 4.18
N SER A 140 -10.19 -11.54 3.13
CA SER A 140 -10.91 -10.83 2.09
C SER A 140 -11.94 -11.73 1.40
N PRO A 141 -13.17 -11.26 1.15
CA PRO A 141 -14.17 -12.04 0.41
C PRO A 141 -13.75 -12.32 -1.04
N ASP A 142 -12.88 -11.49 -1.65
CA ASP A 142 -12.38 -11.77 -3.01
C ASP A 142 -11.03 -12.49 -3.03
N ALA A 143 -10.58 -13.06 -1.91
CA ALA A 143 -9.31 -13.78 -1.84
C ALA A 143 -9.25 -14.89 -2.89
N ARG A 144 -8.18 -14.92 -3.70
CA ARG A 144 -7.99 -15.97 -4.73
C ARG A 144 -7.01 -17.03 -4.29
N GLY A 145 -6.01 -16.66 -3.51
CA GLY A 145 -5.04 -17.61 -2.94
C GLY A 145 -4.06 -18.19 -3.97
N THR A 146 -4.10 -17.72 -5.23
CA THR A 146 -3.25 -18.22 -6.32
C THR A 146 -1.76 -18.06 -5.99
N TYR A 147 -1.39 -16.99 -5.28
CA TYR A 147 -0.02 -16.74 -4.80
C TYR A 147 0.00 -16.55 -3.28
N SER A 148 -0.16 -17.65 -2.53
CA SER A 148 -0.13 -17.62 -1.06
C SER A 148 1.25 -17.35 -0.45
N GLY A 149 2.32 -17.63 -1.21
CA GLY A 149 3.70 -17.41 -0.79
C GLY A 149 4.07 -15.92 -0.70
N SER A 150 4.82 -15.57 0.35
CA SER A 150 5.37 -14.23 0.53
C SER A 150 6.80 -14.11 0.02
N VAL A 151 7.14 -12.96 -0.57
CA VAL A 151 8.47 -12.65 -1.10
C VAL A 151 9.15 -11.61 -0.19
N PRO A 152 10.45 -11.75 0.15
CA PRO A 152 11.16 -10.72 0.90
C PRO A 152 11.18 -9.36 0.18
N SER A 153 11.03 -8.27 0.93
CA SER A 153 11.21 -6.92 0.41
C SER A 153 12.69 -6.67 0.06
N HIS A 154 12.96 -6.08 -1.11
CA HIS A 154 14.29 -5.59 -1.45
C HIS A 154 14.52 -4.18 -0.88
N ARG A 155 13.44 -3.41 -0.72
CA ARG A 155 13.49 -2.01 -0.25
C ARG A 155 13.47 -1.85 1.27
N SER A 156 13.09 -2.90 1.99
CA SER A 156 13.00 -3.00 3.46
C SER A 156 13.45 -4.41 3.91
N PRO A 157 14.71 -4.79 3.65
CA PRO A 157 15.19 -6.15 3.87
C PRO A 157 15.21 -6.54 5.35
N GLY A 158 15.20 -7.85 5.62
CA GLY A 158 15.37 -8.43 6.96
C GLY A 158 14.09 -8.55 7.79
N TRP A 159 12.99 -7.88 7.41
CA TRP A 159 11.75 -7.94 8.19
C TRP A 159 10.48 -7.87 7.34
N ALA A 160 10.44 -7.05 6.28
CA ALA A 160 9.24 -6.89 5.48
C ALA A 160 9.13 -7.98 4.41
N ARG A 161 7.92 -8.50 4.24
CA ARG A 161 7.57 -9.50 3.23
C ARG A 161 6.30 -9.08 2.51
N GLY A 162 6.26 -9.34 1.20
CA GLY A 162 5.19 -8.96 0.30
C GLY A 162 4.35 -10.15 -0.14
N ILE A 163 3.03 -9.96 -0.20
CA ILE A 163 2.09 -10.86 -0.85
C ILE A 163 1.34 -10.07 -1.92
N VAL A 164 1.13 -10.68 -3.08
CA VAL A 164 0.21 -10.17 -4.11
C VAL A 164 -0.83 -11.24 -4.37
N ASP A 165 -2.10 -10.87 -4.41
CA ASP A 165 -3.21 -11.80 -4.66
C ASP A 165 -3.94 -11.35 -5.94
N PRO A 166 -3.56 -11.91 -7.11
CA PRO A 166 -4.15 -11.52 -8.37
C PRO A 166 -5.60 -12.02 -8.46
N PHE A 167 -6.50 -11.17 -8.96
CA PHE A 167 -7.88 -11.56 -9.28
C PHE A 167 -7.92 -12.66 -10.35
N ARG A 168 -7.04 -12.53 -11.34
CA ARG A 168 -6.70 -13.53 -12.36
C ARG A 168 -5.29 -13.24 -12.86
N ARG A 169 -4.68 -14.15 -13.63
CA ARG A 169 -3.32 -13.97 -14.20
C ARG A 169 -3.14 -12.54 -14.73
N ASP A 170 -2.09 -11.87 -14.28
CA ASP A 170 -1.69 -10.49 -14.62
C ASP A 170 -2.51 -9.34 -14.03
N TYR A 171 -3.65 -9.58 -13.38
CA TYR A 171 -4.51 -8.54 -12.79
C TYR A 171 -4.42 -8.55 -11.26
N TYR A 172 -3.74 -7.56 -10.68
CA TYR A 172 -3.41 -7.50 -9.25
C TYR A 172 -4.20 -6.40 -8.55
N TYR A 173 -5.19 -6.76 -7.73
CA TYR A 173 -6.07 -5.76 -7.08
C TYR A 173 -5.84 -5.60 -5.59
N ARG A 174 -5.12 -6.55 -4.97
CA ARG A 174 -4.67 -6.41 -3.60
C ARG A 174 -3.25 -6.90 -3.39
N SER A 175 -2.59 -6.27 -2.44
CA SER A 175 -1.29 -6.69 -1.95
C SER A 175 -1.13 -6.26 -0.50
N ILE A 176 -0.15 -6.86 0.15
CA ILE A 176 0.35 -6.42 1.44
C ILE A 176 1.87 -6.46 1.42
N MET A 177 2.52 -5.48 2.04
CA MET A 177 3.96 -5.45 2.28
C MET A 177 4.24 -4.99 3.72
N GLY A 178 5.04 -5.76 4.45
CA GLY A 178 5.43 -5.41 5.82
C GLY A 178 5.66 -6.66 6.67
N ASP A 179 5.51 -6.50 7.97
CA ASP A 179 5.52 -7.60 8.93
C ASP A 179 4.19 -8.35 8.85
N LEU A 180 4.23 -9.52 8.22
CA LEU A 180 3.05 -10.34 7.96
C LEU A 180 2.50 -11.02 9.21
N ASP A 181 3.33 -11.16 10.24
CA ASP A 181 2.98 -11.81 11.51
C ASP A 181 2.59 -10.77 12.59
N TYR A 182 2.72 -9.47 12.28
CA TYR A 182 2.23 -8.37 13.09
C TYR A 182 0.75 -8.52 13.39
N ARG A 183 0.35 -8.37 14.65
CA ARG A 183 -1.00 -8.72 15.11
C ARG A 183 -1.87 -7.50 15.35
N ALA A 184 -3.17 -7.65 15.09
CA ALA A 184 -4.17 -6.62 15.34
C ALA A 184 -4.36 -6.24 16.81
N SER A 185 -3.81 -6.99 17.77
CA SER A 185 -3.78 -6.50 19.16
C SER A 185 -2.65 -5.51 19.46
N ALA A 186 -1.68 -5.34 18.54
CA ALA A 186 -0.44 -4.60 18.78
C ALA A 186 -0.29 -3.32 17.95
N TRP A 187 -1.28 -2.96 17.13
CA TRP A 187 -1.22 -1.79 16.24
C TRP A 187 -1.59 -0.46 16.89
N ARG A 188 -2.08 -0.48 18.14
CA ARG A 188 -2.50 0.66 18.94
C ARG A 188 -2.02 0.51 20.39
#